data_AF-I3RKN9-F1
#
_entry.id   AF-I3RKN9-F1
#
_cell.length_a   1.000
_cell.length_b   1.000
_cell.length_c   1.000
_cell.angle_alpha   90.00
_cell.angle_beta   90.00
_cell.angle_gamma   90.00
#
_symmetry.space_group_name_H-M   'P 1'
#
loop_
_entity.id
_entity.type
_entity.pdbx_description
1 polymer ?
#
loop_
_entity_poly.entity_id
_entity_poly.type
_entity_poly.pdbx_seq_one_letter_code
_entity_poly.pdbx_strand_id
1 'polypeptide(L)'
;MTKMYNVTVETTGVDAAEAKEWANELANVYADMQVSDVNVSGNKISFKAGMTGMDDTEADDIKMKLDEYVTMHEAFSVKKIEVR
;
A
#
# COMPACT_ATOMS: atom_id res chain seq x y z
N MET A 1 -6.35 -16.89 8.20
CA MET A 1 -5.37 -16.45 7.18
C MET A 1 -5.83 -15.08 6.76
N THR A 2 -4.98 -14.05 6.84
CA THR A 2 -5.39 -12.67 6.55
C THR A 2 -5.90 -12.55 5.11
N LYS A 3 -7.04 -11.90 4.92
CA LYS A 3 -7.58 -11.58 3.59
C LYS A 3 -6.70 -10.50 2.97
N MET A 4 -6.11 -10.79 1.82
CA MET A 4 -5.14 -9.91 1.14
C MET A 4 -5.72 -9.36 -0.16
N TYR A 5 -5.57 -8.06 -0.34
CA TYR A 5 -5.99 -7.31 -1.52
C TYR A 5 -4.79 -6.89 -2.35
N ASN A 6 -4.95 -6.92 -3.67
CA ASN A 6 -3.95 -6.38 -4.58
C ASN A 6 -4.07 -4.87 -4.62
N VAL A 7 -2.98 -4.20 -4.31
CA VAL A 7 -2.85 -2.76 -4.34
C VAL A 7 -2.00 -2.37 -5.55
N THR A 8 -2.45 -1.35 -6.28
CA THR A 8 -1.66 -0.66 -7.30
C THR A 8 -1.66 0.83 -7.01
N VAL A 9 -0.47 1.43 -6.97
CA VAL A 9 -0.26 2.86 -6.84
C VAL A 9 0.44 3.36 -8.10
N GLU A 10 -0.19 4.29 -8.82
CA GLU A 10 0.43 5.01 -9.92
C GLU A 10 1.03 6.33 -9.42
N THR A 11 2.25 6.62 -9.81
CA THR A 11 3.02 7.78 -9.36
C THR A 11 3.47 8.64 -10.55
N THR A 12 4.09 9.80 -10.28
CA THR A 12 4.81 10.60 -11.29
C THR A 12 6.18 10.03 -11.67
N GLY A 13 6.62 8.96 -11.00
CA GLY A 13 7.97 8.41 -11.04
C GLY A 13 8.53 8.36 -9.62
N VAL A 14 9.20 7.26 -9.26
CA VAL A 14 9.75 7.04 -7.92
C VAL A 14 11.01 6.18 -8.01
N ASP A 15 11.96 6.40 -7.12
CA ASP A 15 13.09 5.49 -6.96
C ASP A 15 12.61 4.12 -6.46
N ALA A 16 13.19 3.04 -6.99
CA ALA A 16 12.72 1.69 -6.70
C ALA A 16 13.02 1.24 -5.26
N ALA A 17 14.10 1.75 -4.64
CA ALA A 17 14.41 1.44 -3.24
C ALA A 17 13.48 2.24 -2.31
N GLU A 18 13.34 3.55 -2.56
CA GLU A 18 12.45 4.42 -1.79
C GLU A 18 10.99 3.94 -1.83
N ALA A 19 10.48 3.55 -3.01
CA ALA A 19 9.14 3.00 -3.15
C ALA A 19 8.93 1.69 -2.39
N LYS A 20 9.96 0.84 -2.32
CA LYS A 20 9.91 -0.41 -1.55
C LYS A 20 9.91 -0.14 -0.05
N GLU A 21 10.75 0.77 0.41
CA GLU A 21 10.79 1.19 1.81
C GLU A 21 9.45 1.79 2.23
N TRP A 22 8.91 2.72 1.42
CA TRP A 22 7.59 3.31 1.62
C TRP A 22 6.48 2.26 1.73
N ALA A 23 6.45 1.27 0.83
CA ALA A 23 5.42 0.23 0.87
C ALA A 23 5.56 -0.69 2.09
N ASN A 24 6.79 -0.98 2.55
CA ASN A 24 7.02 -1.80 3.73
C ASN A 24 6.71 -1.04 5.03
N GLU A 25 6.88 0.29 5.04
CA GLU A 25 6.62 1.13 6.21
C GLU A 25 5.14 1.18 6.60
N LEU A 26 4.22 0.86 5.67
CA LEU A 26 2.80 0.67 5.98
C LEU A 26 2.57 -0.30 7.15
N ALA A 27 3.31 -1.41 7.21
CA ALA A 27 3.19 -2.41 8.28
C ALA A 27 3.80 -1.94 9.62
N ASN A 28 4.66 -0.91 9.60
CA ASN A 28 5.20 -0.29 10.80
C ASN A 28 4.25 0.80 11.35
N VAL A 29 3.58 1.52 10.45
CA VAL A 29 2.60 2.57 10.81
C VAL A 29 1.29 1.97 11.30
N TYR A 30 0.82 0.90 10.65
CA TYR A 30 -0.40 0.19 11.02
C TYR A 30 -0.04 -1.22 11.51
N ALA A 31 -0.04 -1.41 12.84
CA ALA A 31 0.42 -2.64 13.49
C ALA A 31 -0.42 -3.89 13.11
N ASP A 32 -1.65 -3.70 12.67
CA ASP A 32 -2.55 -4.72 12.16
C ASP A 32 -2.39 -4.96 10.66
N MET A 33 -1.73 -4.05 9.92
CA MET A 33 -1.57 -4.20 8.48
C MET A 33 -0.43 -5.16 8.12
N GLN A 34 -0.72 -6.08 7.21
CA GLN A 34 0.26 -6.94 6.56
C GLN A 34 0.50 -6.46 5.14
N VAL A 35 1.78 -6.35 4.74
CA VAL A 35 2.20 -6.07 3.37
C VAL A 35 3.05 -7.21 2.83
N SER A 36 2.86 -7.58 1.56
CA SER A 36 3.68 -8.60 0.89
C SER A 36 3.78 -8.36 -0.62
N ASP A 37 4.65 -9.10 -1.30
CA ASP A 37 4.80 -9.11 -2.76
C ASP A 37 5.05 -7.71 -3.38
N VAL A 38 5.83 -6.87 -2.69
CA VAL A 38 6.15 -5.51 -3.16
C VAL A 38 6.99 -5.55 -4.43
N ASN A 39 6.48 -4.92 -5.47
CA ASN A 39 7.12 -4.76 -6.76
C ASN A 39 7.01 -3.31 -7.25
N VAL A 40 8.08 -2.81 -7.86
CA VAL A 40 8.17 -1.45 -8.39
C VAL A 40 8.63 -1.53 -9.84
N SER A 41 7.87 -0.92 -10.75
CA SER A 41 8.14 -0.91 -12.18
C SER A 41 7.81 0.45 -12.78
N GLY A 42 8.84 1.25 -13.06
CA GLY A 42 8.68 2.59 -13.62
C GLY A 42 7.90 3.50 -12.67
N ASN A 43 6.70 3.92 -13.08
CA ASN A 43 5.83 4.80 -12.31
C ASN A 43 4.72 4.05 -11.55
N LYS A 44 4.90 2.75 -11.31
CA LYS A 44 3.91 1.90 -10.65
C LYS A 44 4.52 1.12 -9.50
N ILE A 45 3.84 1.15 -8.37
CA ILE A 45 4.09 0.29 -7.20
C ILE A 45 2.92 -0.70 -7.10
N SER A 46 3.21 -1.97 -6.90
CA SER A 46 2.20 -3.01 -6.67
C SER A 46 2.59 -3.89 -5.51
N PHE A 47 1.64 -4.21 -4.64
CA PHE A 47 1.85 -5.07 -3.47
C PHE A 47 0.52 -5.69 -3.06
N LYS A 48 0.55 -6.58 -2.07
CA LYS A 48 -0.64 -7.06 -1.38
C LYS A 48 -0.73 -6.45 0.00
N ALA A 49 -1.94 -6.09 0.43
CA ALA A 49 -2.22 -5.56 1.75
C ALA A 49 -3.46 -6.21 2.38
N GLY A 50 -3.45 -6.37 3.70
CA GLY A 50 -4.58 -6.91 4.47
C GLY A 50 -4.48 -6.54 5.94
N MET A 51 -5.57 -6.71 6.70
CA MET A 51 -5.59 -6.43 8.14
C MET A 51 -5.69 -7.72 8.95
N THR A 52 -4.72 -7.94 9.83
CA THR A 52 -4.59 -9.13 10.66
C THR A 52 -5.63 -9.11 11.77
N GLY A 53 -6.40 -10.20 11.89
CA GLY A 53 -7.45 -10.32 12.92
C GLY A 53 -8.77 -9.64 12.56
N MET A 54 -8.91 -9.13 11.32
CA MET A 54 -10.14 -8.50 10.80
C MET A 54 -10.66 -9.28 9.60
N ASP A 55 -11.49 -10.30 9.86
CA ASP A 55 -12.02 -11.20 8.82
C ASP A 55 -13.05 -10.52 7.89
N ASP A 56 -13.65 -9.42 8.34
CA ASP A 56 -14.63 -8.60 7.61
C ASP A 56 -14.00 -7.43 6.84
N THR A 57 -12.66 -7.36 6.78
CA THR A 57 -11.95 -6.34 5.99
C THR A 57 -12.42 -6.38 4.54
N GLU A 58 -12.79 -5.21 4.01
CA GLU A 58 -13.11 -4.99 2.60
C GLU A 58 -12.04 -4.16 1.88
N ALA A 59 -12.10 -4.16 0.54
CA ALA A 59 -11.13 -3.42 -0.28
C ALA A 59 -11.13 -1.92 0.02
N ASP A 60 -12.31 -1.38 0.36
CA ASP A 60 -12.48 0.04 0.71
C ASP A 60 -11.80 0.39 2.04
N ASP A 61 -11.73 -0.53 3.01
CA ASP A 61 -11.02 -0.31 4.28
C ASP A 61 -9.52 -0.16 4.06
N ILE A 62 -8.95 -1.04 3.21
CA ILE A 62 -7.56 -0.96 2.79
C ILE A 62 -7.30 0.33 2.02
N LYS A 63 -8.21 0.70 1.10
CA LYS A 63 -8.10 1.94 0.34
C LYS A 63 -8.10 3.17 1.26
N MET A 64 -9.01 3.22 2.24
CA MET A 64 -9.08 4.31 3.21
C MET A 64 -7.75 4.47 3.96
N LYS A 65 -7.14 3.36 4.41
CA LYS A 65 -5.86 3.38 5.12
C LYS A 65 -4.69 3.85 4.23
N LEU A 66 -4.69 3.45 2.97
CA LEU A 66 -3.69 3.93 2.00
C LEU A 66 -3.86 5.41 1.68
N ASP A 67 -5.09 5.89 1.53
CA ASP A 67 -5.38 7.31 1.30
C ASP A 67 -4.93 8.15 2.51
N GLU A 68 -5.18 7.69 3.75
CA GLU A 68 -4.64 8.30 4.97
C GLU A 68 -3.11 8.33 4.96
N TYR A 69 -2.47 7.17 4.73
CA TYR A 69 -1.03 7.02 4.75
C TYR A 69 -0.30 7.96 3.78
N VAL A 70 -0.80 8.07 2.55
CA VAL A 70 -0.21 8.92 1.50
C VAL A 70 -0.20 10.39 1.91
N THR A 71 -1.22 10.86 2.62
CA THR A 71 -1.25 12.26 3.10
C THR A 71 -0.24 12.57 4.21
N MET A 72 0.20 11.53 4.93
CA MET A 72 1.13 11.65 6.05
C MET A 72 2.60 11.39 5.65
N HIS A 73 2.81 10.62 4.57
CA HIS A 73 4.12 10.14 4.14
C HIS A 73 4.33 10.43 2.65
N GLU A 74 4.54 11.70 2.31
CA GLU A 74 4.86 12.15 0.96
C GLU A 74 6.32 11.77 0.59
N ALA A 75 6.51 10.56 0.07
CA ALA A 75 7.75 10.17 -0.60
C ALA A 75 7.74 10.52 -2.10
N PHE A 76 6.56 10.49 -2.73
CA PHE A 76 6.36 10.75 -4.15
C PHE A 76 4.93 11.21 -4.44
N SER A 77 4.70 11.81 -5.61
CA SER A 77 3.35 12.22 -6.01
C SER A 77 2.52 11.04 -6.49
N VAL A 78 1.48 10.70 -5.74
CA VAL A 78 0.49 9.68 -6.10
C VAL A 78 -0.53 10.28 -7.08
N LYS A 79 -0.79 9.56 -8.17
CA LYS A 79 -1.84 9.89 -9.15
C LYS A 79 -3.11 9.10 -8.93
N LYS A 80 -2.96 7.82 -8.57
CA LYS A 80 -4.08 6.89 -8.44
C LYS A 80 -3.73 5.74 -7.50
N ILE A 81 -4.71 5.30 -6.71
CA ILE A 81 -4.65 4.09 -5.91
C ILE A 81 -5.83 3.21 -6.30
N GLU A 82 -5.55 1.93 -6.57
CA GLU A 82 -6.55 0.89 -6.83
C GLU A 82 -6.34 -0.27 -5.87
N VAL A 83 -7.44 -0.78 -5.30
CA VAL A 83 -7.45 -1.93 -4.39
C VAL A 83 -8.47 -2.95 -4.89
N ARG A 84 -8.06 -4.23 -5.02
CA ARG A 84 -8.88 -5.31 -5.61
C ARG A 84 -8.63 -6.68 -4.98
#